data_AF-A0A7W1Q3B6-F1
#
_entry.id   AF-A0A7W1Q3B6-F1
#
_cell.length_a   1.000
_cell.length_b   1.000
_cell.length_c   1.000
_cell.angle_alpha   90.00
_cell.angle_beta   90.00
_cell.angle_gamma   90.00
#
_symmetry.space_group_name_H-M   'P 1'
#
loop_
_entity.id
_entity.type
_entity.pdbx_description
1 polymer ?
#
loop_
_entity_poly.entity_id
_entity_poly.type
_entity_poly.pdbx_seq_one_letter_code
_entity_poly.pdbx_strand_id
1 'polypeptide(L)'
;MASRRSRSRPTTEGQHVSDVFLRDVLTIPESVHAGDFKIELTGGFTDRETDARVREYVVTPQLREAFTKALSIVRAGVRDGHSHAAYLHGSFGSGKSHFLTVLHAVLNNHPAARAKPGLQPVILEHDEWLRGKKFLMVPYHLIGATDLDSAILGGYVATVAALRPDAPTPAVYRSDAMLDDARRQREFLADDAAFARWLGSGVPAAADDLDDLDVIDGAPDAGWSTAELDAAFSARQGDPVRRGLESALLSGPMSAYARGATGDAAAFVPLENGLSVISAHAKELGYDGLILFLDELILWLQSHMADQKFVNVQVGNLVKLIESGVAERALPIVSFISRQRDLSK
;
A
#
# COMPACT_ATOMS: atom_id res chain seq x y z
N MET A 1 -46.46 48.46 -24.41
CA MET A 1 -45.00 48.21 -24.37
C MET A 1 -44.66 47.77 -22.94
N ALA A 2 -43.82 46.75 -22.79
CA ALA A 2 -43.43 46.06 -21.55
C ALA A 2 -44.42 45.02 -20.99
N SER A 3 -43.99 43.89 -20.43
CA SER A 3 -42.95 42.89 -20.77
C SER A 3 -43.26 41.70 -19.86
N ARG A 4 -42.83 40.52 -20.28
CA ARG A 4 -43.19 39.20 -19.75
C ARG A 4 -42.76 38.94 -18.31
N ARG A 5 -43.57 38.08 -17.66
CA ARG A 5 -43.28 37.30 -16.44
C ARG A 5 -41.87 36.67 -16.47
N SER A 6 -41.14 36.80 -15.37
CA SER A 6 -39.98 35.96 -15.05
C SER A 6 -40.23 35.25 -13.72
N ARG A 7 -40.15 33.92 -13.75
CA ARG A 7 -40.28 33.01 -12.60
C ARG A 7 -38.98 33.06 -11.79
N SER A 8 -39.11 33.18 -10.48
CA SER A 8 -38.03 32.96 -9.52
C SER A 8 -37.53 31.50 -9.59
N ARG A 9 -36.22 31.34 -9.80
CA ARG A 9 -35.48 30.08 -9.57
C ARG A 9 -34.74 30.19 -8.23
N PRO A 10 -34.64 29.09 -7.46
CA PRO A 10 -33.92 29.10 -6.19
C PRO A 10 -32.41 29.10 -6.43
N THR A 11 -31.69 29.78 -5.55
CA THR A 11 -30.23 29.79 -5.42
C THR A 11 -29.77 28.44 -4.86
N THR A 12 -29.06 27.66 -5.67
CA THR A 12 -28.25 26.54 -5.19
C THR A 12 -26.83 27.07 -4.97
N GLU A 13 -26.44 27.25 -3.71
CA GLU A 13 -25.04 27.35 -3.31
C GLU A 13 -24.37 26.02 -3.64
N GLY A 14 -23.70 25.96 -4.79
CA GLY A 14 -22.74 24.92 -5.10
C GLY A 14 -21.44 25.23 -4.38
N GLN A 15 -21.08 24.39 -3.42
CA GLN A 15 -19.73 24.33 -2.86
C GLN A 15 -18.72 24.22 -4.02
N HIS A 16 -17.83 25.21 -4.13
CA HIS A 16 -16.67 25.14 -4.98
C HIS A 16 -15.74 24.06 -4.43
N VAL A 17 -15.77 22.86 -5.02
CA VAL A 17 -14.62 21.96 -4.98
C VAL A 17 -13.54 22.67 -5.80
N SER A 18 -12.48 23.11 -5.15
CA SER A 18 -11.31 23.68 -5.83
C SER A 18 -10.73 22.64 -6.76
N ASP A 19 -10.76 22.90 -8.07
CA ASP A 19 -10.08 22.09 -9.08
C ASP A 19 -8.58 22.11 -8.77
N VAL A 20 -8.08 21.03 -8.17
CA VAL A 20 -6.65 20.81 -7.95
C VAL A 20 -6.00 20.55 -9.30
N PHE A 21 -5.17 21.47 -9.80
CA PHE A 21 -4.51 21.27 -11.09
C PHE A 21 -3.26 20.41 -10.96
N LEU A 22 -2.92 19.67 -12.02
CA LEU A 22 -1.71 18.83 -12.10
C LEU A 22 -0.44 19.58 -11.67
N ARG A 23 -0.33 20.87 -12.03
CA ARG A 23 0.78 21.76 -11.65
C ARG A 23 0.84 22.12 -10.16
N ASP A 24 -0.30 22.07 -9.48
CA ASP A 24 -0.43 22.40 -8.05
C ASP A 24 0.02 21.22 -7.17
N VAL A 25 0.00 20.00 -7.73
CA VAL A 25 0.49 18.77 -7.07
C VAL A 25 1.88 18.37 -7.57
N LEU A 26 2.18 18.54 -8.87
CA LEU A 26 3.42 18.11 -9.53
C LEU A 26 3.90 19.10 -10.62
N THR A 27 5.13 19.58 -10.51
CA THR A 27 5.82 20.24 -11.66
C THR A 27 6.49 19.17 -12.52
N ILE A 28 6.02 18.98 -13.75
CA ILE A 28 6.51 17.99 -14.72
C ILE A 28 7.28 18.73 -15.84
N PRO A 29 8.56 18.41 -16.11
CA PRO A 29 9.32 19.04 -17.19
C PRO A 29 8.91 18.52 -18.59
N GLU A 30 9.14 19.33 -19.62
CA GLU A 30 8.62 19.15 -20.99
C GLU A 30 9.41 18.14 -21.86
N SER A 31 10.56 17.59 -21.42
CA SER A 31 11.28 16.59 -22.22
C SER A 31 12.37 15.82 -21.45
N VAL A 32 12.33 14.48 -21.40
CA VAL A 32 13.43 13.63 -20.89
C VAL A 32 13.74 12.50 -21.90
N HIS A 33 15.02 12.24 -22.17
CA HIS A 33 15.48 11.08 -22.95
C HIS A 33 15.73 9.87 -22.04
N ALA A 34 15.23 8.70 -22.43
CA ALA A 34 15.44 7.44 -21.72
C ALA A 34 16.85 6.89 -22.02
N GLY A 35 17.70 6.76 -21.00
CA GLY A 35 18.98 6.09 -21.17
C GLY A 35 19.91 6.14 -19.95
N ASP A 36 20.15 4.95 -19.41
CA ASP A 36 21.41 4.45 -18.87
C ASP A 36 21.64 4.34 -17.35
N PHE A 37 21.90 3.07 -16.97
CA PHE A 37 22.28 2.49 -15.68
C PHE A 37 21.21 2.47 -14.59
N LYS A 38 20.14 1.71 -14.86
CA LYS A 38 19.16 1.31 -13.85
C LYS A 38 19.62 0.00 -13.22
N ILE A 39 20.15 0.08 -11.99
CA ILE A 39 20.32 -1.12 -11.17
C ILE A 39 19.00 -1.35 -10.44
N GLU A 40 18.36 -2.44 -10.83
CA GLU A 40 17.08 -2.95 -10.39
C GLU A 40 16.99 -3.17 -8.86
N LEU A 41 15.96 -2.61 -8.20
CA LEU A 41 15.57 -3.00 -6.82
C LEU A 41 14.64 -4.24 -6.83
N THR A 42 14.38 -4.82 -8.01
CA THR A 42 13.50 -5.98 -8.23
C THR A 42 14.05 -7.30 -7.67
N GLY A 43 15.34 -7.37 -7.32
CA GLY A 43 15.95 -8.56 -6.70
C GLY A 43 15.51 -8.81 -5.25
N GLY A 44 14.70 -7.92 -4.67
CA GLY A 44 14.44 -7.90 -3.24
C GLY A 44 15.67 -7.40 -2.47
N PHE A 45 15.47 -6.94 -1.25
CA PHE A 45 16.57 -6.59 -0.36
C PHE A 45 17.15 -7.87 0.23
N THR A 46 17.93 -8.63 -0.55
CA THR A 46 18.68 -9.74 0.06
C THR A 46 19.70 -9.17 1.03
N ASP A 47 19.92 -9.85 2.16
CA ASP A 47 20.85 -9.38 3.19
C ASP A 47 22.24 -9.12 2.60
N ARG A 48 22.71 -9.99 1.70
CA ARG A 48 24.03 -9.90 1.06
C ARG A 48 24.16 -8.67 0.15
N GLU A 49 23.16 -8.39 -0.68
CA GLU A 49 23.19 -7.23 -1.58
C GLU A 49 23.02 -5.93 -0.82
N THR A 50 22.17 -5.92 0.20
CA THR A 50 21.99 -4.79 1.12
C THR A 50 23.31 -4.47 1.81
N ASP A 51 24.00 -5.48 2.31
CA ASP A 51 25.32 -5.38 2.93
C ASP A 51 26.36 -4.69 2.03
N ALA A 52 26.48 -5.16 0.79
CA ALA A 52 27.41 -4.60 -0.18
C ALA A 52 27.09 -3.12 -0.46
N ARG A 53 25.81 -2.83 -0.71
CA ARG A 53 25.35 -1.46 -0.97
C ARG A 53 25.58 -0.53 0.20
N VAL A 54 25.29 -0.95 1.44
CA VAL A 54 25.52 -0.10 2.61
C VAL A 54 27.02 0.18 2.78
N ARG A 55 27.89 -0.80 2.55
CA ARG A 55 29.35 -0.61 2.64
C ARG A 55 29.84 0.44 1.64
N GLU A 56 29.45 0.33 0.38
CA GLU A 56 29.86 1.21 -0.72
C GLU A 56 29.30 2.63 -0.62
N TYR A 57 28.20 2.82 0.11
CA TYR A 57 27.53 4.12 0.18
C TYR A 57 28.39 5.17 0.88
N VAL A 58 28.56 6.36 0.30
CA VAL A 58 29.28 7.47 0.97
C VAL A 58 28.26 8.42 1.57
N VAL A 59 28.27 8.56 2.90
CA VAL A 59 27.33 9.43 3.61
C VAL A 59 27.93 10.83 3.78
N THR A 60 27.58 11.72 2.87
CA THR A 60 27.94 13.14 2.96
C THR A 60 27.11 13.87 4.02
N PRO A 61 27.50 15.08 4.45
CA PRO A 61 26.66 15.90 5.33
C PRO A 61 25.25 16.15 4.78
N GLN A 62 25.10 16.38 3.47
CA GLN A 62 23.77 16.58 2.87
C GLN A 62 22.93 15.29 2.92
N LEU A 63 23.54 14.13 2.68
CA LEU A 63 22.84 12.85 2.78
C LEU A 63 22.43 12.54 4.22
N ARG A 64 23.25 12.93 5.20
CA ARG A 64 22.93 12.83 6.62
C ARG A 64 21.64 13.59 6.94
N GLU A 65 21.55 14.85 6.52
CA GLU A 65 20.33 15.65 6.68
C GLU A 65 19.12 15.02 5.96
N ALA A 66 19.32 14.44 4.77
CA ALA A 66 18.27 13.76 4.04
C ALA A 66 17.75 12.53 4.80
N PHE A 67 18.62 11.72 5.42
CA PHE A 67 18.20 10.62 6.28
C PHE A 67 17.48 11.10 7.54
N THR A 68 17.99 12.13 8.22
CA THR A 68 17.31 12.71 9.41
C THR A 68 15.89 13.18 9.05
N LYS A 69 15.72 13.84 7.90
CA LYS A 69 14.40 14.26 7.40
C LYS A 69 13.50 13.04 7.11
N ALA A 70 14.02 12.05 6.40
CA ALA A 70 13.26 10.84 6.07
C ALA A 70 12.79 10.09 7.34
N LEU A 71 13.67 9.87 8.30
CA LEU A 71 13.34 9.22 9.57
C LEU A 71 12.39 10.06 10.44
N SER A 72 12.49 11.39 10.38
CA SER A 72 11.55 12.28 11.06
C SER A 72 10.13 12.15 10.51
N ILE A 73 9.97 11.96 9.19
CA ILE A 73 8.68 11.74 8.55
C ILE A 73 8.10 10.37 8.98
N VAL A 74 8.94 9.33 9.03
CA VAL A 74 8.50 8.02 9.55
C VAL A 74 8.10 8.11 11.01
N ARG A 75 8.91 8.80 11.84
CA ARG A 75 8.60 9.05 13.25
C ARG A 75 7.27 9.78 13.41
N ALA A 76 7.00 10.78 12.57
CA ALA A 76 5.74 11.51 12.60
C ALA A 76 4.56 10.57 12.38
N GLY A 77 4.58 9.77 11.29
CA GLY A 77 3.53 8.80 10.98
C GLY A 77 3.30 7.77 12.08
N VAL A 78 4.36 7.24 12.69
CA VAL A 78 4.23 6.30 13.81
C VAL A 78 3.63 6.97 15.06
N ARG A 79 3.98 8.23 15.31
CA ARG A 79 3.51 8.96 16.50
C ARG A 79 2.06 9.40 16.37
N ASP A 80 1.68 9.94 15.22
CA ASP A 80 0.33 10.48 15.00
C ASP A 80 -0.64 9.47 14.40
N GLY A 81 -0.16 8.33 13.90
CA GLY A 81 -0.98 7.32 13.23
C GLY A 81 -1.47 7.75 11.85
N HIS A 82 -1.03 8.90 11.35
CA HIS A 82 -1.43 9.46 10.06
C HIS A 82 -0.46 9.03 8.97
N SER A 83 -0.92 9.17 7.73
CA SER A 83 -0.10 8.89 6.56
C SER A 83 0.66 10.12 6.13
N HIS A 84 1.88 9.89 5.66
CA HIS A 84 2.79 10.96 5.26
C HIS A 84 3.42 10.62 3.92
N ALA A 85 3.87 11.64 3.20
CA ALA A 85 4.67 11.44 2.01
C ALA A 85 5.87 12.38 1.96
N ALA A 86 6.95 11.88 1.37
CA ALA A 86 8.20 12.58 1.22
C ALA A 86 8.65 12.50 -0.24
N TYR A 87 8.85 13.65 -0.88
CA TYR A 87 9.46 13.72 -2.20
C TYR A 87 10.99 13.71 -2.07
N LEU A 88 11.63 12.69 -2.65
CA LEU A 88 13.07 12.59 -2.75
C LEU A 88 13.55 13.37 -3.97
N HIS A 89 14.40 14.37 -3.74
CA HIS A 89 14.93 15.26 -4.77
C HIS A 89 16.36 14.85 -5.12
N GLY A 90 16.65 14.60 -6.40
CA GLY A 90 18.02 14.33 -6.88
C GLY A 90 18.09 14.16 -8.40
N SER A 91 19.20 14.54 -9.00
CA SER A 91 19.44 14.41 -10.45
C SER A 91 19.46 12.93 -10.90
N PHE A 92 19.36 12.67 -12.20
CA PHE A 92 19.54 11.32 -12.75
C PHE A 92 20.92 10.75 -12.33
N GLY A 93 20.99 9.46 -11.99
CA GLY A 93 22.23 8.82 -11.49
C GLY A 93 22.73 9.29 -10.11
N SER A 94 22.03 10.20 -9.40
CA SER A 94 22.46 10.71 -8.08
C SER A 94 22.37 9.69 -6.93
N GLY A 95 22.06 8.43 -7.21
CA GLY A 95 21.97 7.38 -6.20
C GLY A 95 20.67 7.38 -5.40
N LYS A 96 19.54 7.82 -5.96
CA LYS A 96 18.22 7.78 -5.27
C LYS A 96 17.81 6.36 -4.87
N SER A 97 17.92 5.40 -5.78
CA SER A 97 17.64 3.99 -5.48
C SER A 97 18.63 3.43 -4.44
N HIS A 98 19.88 3.92 -4.44
CA HIS A 98 20.87 3.58 -3.40
C HIS A 98 20.52 4.20 -2.04
N PHE A 99 20.08 5.46 -2.02
CA PHE A 99 19.54 6.13 -0.83
C PHE A 99 18.36 5.35 -0.26
N LEU A 100 17.40 4.95 -1.10
CA LEU A 100 16.25 4.13 -0.69
C LEU A 100 16.69 2.78 -0.11
N THR A 101 17.69 2.14 -0.71
CA THR A 101 18.26 0.89 -0.17
C THR A 101 18.88 1.08 1.21
N VAL A 102 19.62 2.18 1.40
CA VAL A 102 20.26 2.47 2.69
C VAL A 102 19.21 2.88 3.72
N LEU A 103 18.19 3.65 3.33
CA LEU A 103 17.06 3.99 4.19
C LEU A 103 16.30 2.75 4.63
N HIS A 104 16.03 1.82 3.70
CA HIS A 104 15.46 0.51 3.99
C HIS A 104 16.31 -0.24 5.03
N ALA A 105 17.64 -0.29 4.83
CA ALA A 105 18.55 -0.93 5.78
C ALA A 105 18.53 -0.26 7.17
N VAL A 106 18.44 1.07 7.25
CA VAL A 106 18.32 1.80 8.51
C VAL A 106 17.01 1.49 9.22
N LEU A 107 15.88 1.54 8.48
CA LEU A 107 14.54 1.26 9.02
C LEU A 107 14.37 -0.20 9.47
N ASN A 108 15.05 -1.14 8.81
CA ASN A 108 15.06 -2.56 9.21
C ASN A 108 16.06 -2.87 10.33
N ASN A 109 16.71 -1.85 10.90
CA ASN A 109 17.75 -2.02 11.92
C ASN A 109 18.92 -2.93 11.47
N HIS A 110 19.27 -2.89 10.18
CA HIS A 110 20.23 -3.80 9.56
C HIS A 110 21.65 -3.62 10.16
N PRO A 111 22.38 -4.71 10.48
CA PRO A 111 23.71 -4.62 11.13
C PRO A 111 24.71 -3.74 10.38
N ALA A 112 24.81 -3.86 9.05
CA ALA A 112 25.70 -3.01 8.25
C ALA A 112 25.34 -1.52 8.30
N ALA A 113 24.05 -1.17 8.40
CA ALA A 113 23.63 0.23 8.52
C ALA A 113 24.04 0.80 9.89
N ARG A 114 23.85 0.02 10.98
CA ARG A 114 24.30 0.40 12.34
C ARG A 114 25.82 0.55 12.44
N ALA A 115 26.57 -0.32 11.77
CA ALA A 115 28.03 -0.30 11.79
C ALA A 115 28.63 0.88 10.99
N LYS A 116 27.86 1.53 10.11
CA LYS A 116 28.37 2.57 9.22
C LYS A 116 28.61 3.90 9.96
N PRO A 117 29.86 4.38 10.09
CA PRO A 117 30.16 5.58 10.89
C PRO A 117 29.40 6.84 10.43
N GLY A 118 29.19 6.97 9.12
CA GLY A 118 28.46 8.09 8.54
C GLY A 118 26.98 8.15 8.96
N LEU A 119 26.34 7.01 9.24
CA LEU A 119 24.93 6.94 9.65
C LEU A 119 24.75 6.99 11.17
N GLN A 120 25.77 6.68 11.97
CA GLN A 120 25.67 6.57 13.42
C GLN A 120 25.01 7.79 14.09
N PRO A 121 25.38 9.05 13.78
CA PRO A 121 24.73 10.20 14.40
C PRO A 121 23.23 10.28 14.13
N VAL A 122 22.80 9.91 12.92
CA VAL A 122 21.39 9.90 12.53
C VAL A 122 20.66 8.76 13.21
N ILE A 123 21.25 7.56 13.22
CA ILE A 123 20.66 6.39 13.87
C ILE A 123 20.49 6.67 15.37
N LEU A 124 21.50 7.22 16.04
CA LEU A 124 21.45 7.54 17.47
C LEU A 124 20.35 8.54 17.82
N GLU A 125 20.13 9.56 16.98
CA GLU A 125 19.04 10.54 17.16
C GLU A 125 17.65 9.89 17.10
N HIS A 126 17.50 8.80 16.34
CA HIS A 126 16.24 8.12 16.12
C HIS A 126 16.12 6.75 16.84
N ASP A 127 17.16 6.27 17.51
CA ASP A 127 17.24 4.89 18.03
C ASP A 127 16.17 4.61 19.09
N GLU A 128 15.80 5.58 19.93
CA GLU A 128 14.80 5.40 21.00
C GLU A 128 13.43 4.95 20.48
N TRP A 129 12.91 5.60 19.44
CA TRP A 129 11.59 5.28 18.89
C TRP A 129 11.66 4.22 17.79
N LEU A 130 12.79 4.12 17.09
CA LEU A 130 12.99 3.16 16.00
C LEU A 130 13.19 1.75 16.56
N ARG A 131 13.84 1.63 17.73
CA ARG A 131 14.08 0.37 18.42
C ARG A 131 12.75 -0.27 18.83
N GLY A 132 12.50 -1.48 18.33
CA GLY A 132 11.28 -2.24 18.62
C GLY A 132 10.14 -1.98 17.64
N LYS A 133 10.33 -1.15 16.60
CA LYS A 133 9.37 -0.99 15.51
C LYS A 133 9.70 -1.89 14.33
N LYS A 134 8.67 -2.50 13.76
CA LYS A 134 8.77 -3.37 12.59
C LYS A 134 8.00 -2.77 11.43
N PHE A 135 8.68 -2.41 10.36
CA PHE A 135 8.04 -1.82 9.17
C PHE A 135 7.89 -2.85 8.06
N LEU A 136 6.73 -2.88 7.41
CA LEU A 136 6.58 -3.57 6.14
C LEU A 136 6.94 -2.59 5.03
N MET A 137 8.06 -2.85 4.38
CA MET A 137 8.62 -1.95 3.38
C MET A 137 8.42 -2.54 1.99
N VAL A 138 7.73 -1.78 1.11
CA VAL A 138 7.32 -2.27 -0.21
C VAL A 138 7.97 -1.40 -1.30
N PRO A 139 8.91 -1.95 -2.08
CA PRO A 139 9.48 -1.26 -3.22
C PRO A 139 8.57 -1.35 -4.45
N TYR A 140 8.37 -0.22 -5.12
CA TYR A 140 7.59 -0.12 -6.35
C TYR A 140 8.42 0.51 -7.47
N HIS A 141 8.37 -0.13 -8.63
CA HIS A 141 8.85 0.40 -9.89
C HIS A 141 7.66 0.58 -10.82
N LEU A 142 7.34 1.84 -11.12
CA LEU A 142 6.10 2.14 -11.84
C LEU A 142 6.25 2.08 -13.37
N ILE A 143 7.49 1.97 -13.90
CA ILE A 143 7.66 1.77 -15.34
C ILE A 143 7.00 0.46 -15.77
N GLY A 144 6.09 0.57 -16.74
CA GLY A 144 5.31 -0.55 -17.26
C GLY A 144 4.06 -0.89 -16.44
N ALA A 145 3.80 -0.17 -15.34
CA ALA A 145 2.55 -0.32 -14.60
C ALA A 145 1.35 0.21 -15.41
N THR A 146 0.22 -0.50 -15.33
CA THR A 146 -1.04 -0.11 -15.98
C THR A 146 -1.67 1.13 -15.31
N ASP A 147 -1.67 1.15 -13.98
CA ASP A 147 -2.23 2.21 -13.13
C ASP A 147 -1.61 2.10 -11.72
N LEU A 148 -1.81 3.14 -10.90
CA LEU A 148 -1.22 3.21 -9.56
C LEU A 148 -1.91 2.26 -8.57
N ASP A 149 -3.20 1.99 -8.75
CA ASP A 149 -4.01 1.17 -7.84
C ASP A 149 -3.54 -0.29 -7.90
N SER A 150 -3.50 -0.86 -9.11
CA SER A 150 -3.03 -2.23 -9.35
C SER A 150 -1.56 -2.39 -9.02
N ALA A 151 -0.72 -1.38 -9.31
CA ALA A 151 0.70 -1.40 -8.97
C ALA A 151 0.92 -1.46 -7.44
N ILE A 152 0.22 -0.61 -6.68
CA ILE A 152 0.39 -0.54 -5.23
C ILE A 152 -0.17 -1.79 -4.55
N LEU A 153 -1.42 -2.15 -4.86
CA LEU A 153 -2.11 -3.27 -4.22
C LEU A 153 -1.50 -4.61 -4.62
N GLY A 154 -1.22 -4.79 -5.91
CA GLY A 154 -0.55 -5.99 -6.42
C GLY A 154 0.87 -6.13 -5.89
N GLY A 155 1.65 -5.04 -5.85
CA GLY A 155 3.01 -5.07 -5.30
C GLY A 155 3.07 -5.35 -3.80
N TYR A 156 2.06 -4.90 -3.03
CA TYR A 156 1.90 -5.29 -1.64
C TYR A 156 1.67 -6.80 -1.50
N VAL A 157 0.71 -7.37 -2.24
CA VAL A 157 0.42 -8.82 -2.23
C VAL A 157 1.68 -9.63 -2.58
N ALA A 158 2.37 -9.24 -3.65
CA ALA A 158 3.59 -9.92 -4.08
C ALA A 158 4.70 -9.87 -3.02
N THR A 159 4.86 -8.72 -2.35
CA THR A 159 5.86 -8.54 -1.29
C THR A 159 5.54 -9.37 -0.06
N VAL A 160 4.27 -9.39 0.37
CA VAL A 160 3.87 -10.23 1.50
C VAL A 160 4.02 -11.71 1.17
N ALA A 161 3.59 -12.16 0.00
CA ALA A 161 3.75 -13.56 -0.41
C ALA A 161 5.22 -14.01 -0.43
N ALA A 162 6.15 -13.10 -0.79
CA ALA A 162 7.59 -13.38 -0.76
C ALA A 162 8.16 -13.41 0.68
N LEU A 163 7.75 -12.48 1.55
CA LEU A 163 8.27 -12.35 2.91
C LEU A 163 7.63 -13.33 3.91
N ARG A 164 6.35 -13.65 3.70
CA ARG A 164 5.48 -14.45 4.57
C ARG A 164 4.59 -15.35 3.71
N PRO A 165 5.14 -16.46 3.16
CA PRO A 165 4.37 -17.40 2.34
C PRO A 165 3.22 -18.07 3.11
N ASP A 166 3.28 -18.05 4.44
CA ASP A 166 2.30 -18.55 5.38
C ASP A 166 1.16 -17.57 5.68
N ALA A 167 1.31 -16.29 5.31
CA ALA A 167 0.32 -15.27 5.59
C ALA A 167 -0.90 -15.40 4.68
N PRO A 168 -2.11 -15.06 5.18
CA PRO A 168 -3.29 -14.96 4.35
C PRO A 168 -3.12 -13.88 3.26
N THR A 169 -3.83 -14.04 2.15
CA THR A 169 -3.85 -13.05 1.07
C THR A 169 -4.80 -11.92 1.43
N PRO A 170 -4.39 -10.64 1.36
CA PRO A 170 -5.28 -9.53 1.68
C PRO A 170 -6.40 -9.41 0.63
N ALA A 171 -7.61 -9.06 1.07
CA ALA A 171 -8.79 -8.90 0.22
C ALA A 171 -8.80 -7.59 -0.58
N VAL A 172 -7.82 -7.43 -1.49
CA VAL A 172 -7.65 -6.22 -2.33
C VAL A 172 -8.24 -6.37 -3.74
N TYR A 173 -8.82 -7.53 -4.05
CA TYR A 173 -9.39 -7.82 -5.36
C TYR A 173 -10.89 -7.54 -5.41
N ARG A 174 -11.41 -7.23 -6.60
CA ARG A 174 -12.86 -7.21 -6.82
C ARG A 174 -13.38 -8.64 -6.73
N SER A 175 -14.16 -8.88 -5.70
CA SER A 175 -14.52 -10.22 -5.23
C SER A 175 -15.95 -10.62 -5.55
N ASP A 176 -16.78 -9.76 -6.16
CA ASP A 176 -18.22 -10.05 -6.30
C ASP A 176 -18.48 -11.35 -7.08
N ALA A 177 -17.82 -11.53 -8.23
CA ALA A 177 -17.91 -12.77 -9.00
C ALA A 177 -17.34 -13.99 -8.24
N MET A 178 -16.25 -13.81 -7.52
CA MET A 178 -15.65 -14.86 -6.68
C MET A 178 -16.59 -15.28 -5.54
N LEU A 179 -17.28 -14.32 -4.92
CA LEU A 179 -18.26 -14.58 -3.87
C LEU A 179 -19.51 -15.27 -4.43
N ASP A 180 -19.96 -14.91 -5.64
CA ASP A 180 -21.05 -15.61 -6.31
C ASP A 180 -20.68 -17.07 -6.63
N ASP A 181 -19.45 -17.32 -7.09
CA ASP A 181 -18.91 -18.67 -7.27
C ASP A 181 -18.87 -19.43 -5.94
N ALA A 182 -18.41 -18.78 -4.87
CA ALA A 182 -18.33 -19.37 -3.54
C ALA A 182 -19.73 -19.69 -2.96
N ARG A 183 -20.74 -18.85 -3.21
CA ARG A 183 -22.14 -19.14 -2.85
C ARG A 183 -22.65 -20.39 -3.57
N ARG A 184 -22.42 -20.50 -4.89
CA ARG A 184 -22.80 -21.68 -5.65
C ARG A 184 -22.08 -22.94 -5.16
N GLN A 185 -20.82 -22.81 -4.75
CA GLN A 185 -20.08 -23.92 -4.17
C GLN A 185 -20.64 -24.34 -2.79
N ARG A 186 -20.99 -23.38 -1.93
CA ARG A 186 -21.65 -23.64 -0.64
C ARG A 186 -22.98 -24.36 -0.84
N GLU A 187 -23.80 -23.89 -1.78
CA GLU A 187 -25.07 -24.51 -2.16
C GLU A 187 -24.87 -25.94 -2.71
N PHE A 188 -23.85 -26.14 -3.56
CA PHE A 188 -23.54 -27.44 -4.13
C PHE A 188 -23.11 -28.47 -3.07
N LEU A 189 -22.30 -28.05 -2.10
CA LEU A 189 -21.90 -28.92 -0.99
C LEU A 189 -23.07 -29.22 -0.05
N ALA A 190 -23.98 -28.26 0.15
CA ALA A 190 -25.13 -28.34 1.05
C ALA A 190 -24.76 -28.77 2.49
N ASP A 191 -23.52 -28.50 2.89
CA ASP A 191 -22.93 -28.82 4.18
C ASP A 191 -21.89 -27.73 4.51
N ASP A 192 -22.23 -26.88 5.48
CA ASP A 192 -21.38 -25.76 5.90
C ASP A 192 -20.08 -26.21 6.57
N ALA A 193 -20.06 -27.38 7.22
CA ALA A 193 -18.83 -27.94 7.78
C ALA A 193 -17.92 -28.48 6.67
N ALA A 194 -18.48 -29.02 5.59
CA ALA A 194 -17.71 -29.34 4.39
C ALA A 194 -17.19 -28.08 3.69
N PHE A 195 -18.00 -27.03 3.60
CA PHE A 195 -17.58 -25.75 3.02
C PHE A 195 -16.45 -25.09 3.82
N ALA A 196 -16.56 -25.04 5.15
CA ALA A 196 -15.52 -24.52 6.04
C ALA A 196 -14.20 -25.29 5.87
N ARG A 197 -14.24 -26.63 5.79
CA ARG A 197 -13.05 -27.45 5.48
C ARG A 197 -12.48 -27.17 4.09
N TRP A 198 -13.34 -26.89 3.10
CA TRP A 198 -12.92 -26.54 1.74
C TRP A 198 -12.25 -25.16 1.66
N LEU A 199 -12.67 -24.19 2.48
CA LEU A 199 -11.98 -22.89 2.61
C LEU A 199 -10.53 -23.05 3.11
N GLY A 200 -10.27 -24.06 3.95
CA GLY A 200 -8.96 -24.29 4.57
C GLY A 200 -8.80 -23.53 5.89
N SER A 201 -7.55 -23.22 6.28
CA SER A 201 -7.20 -22.63 7.58
C SER A 201 -7.52 -21.14 7.74
N GLY A 202 -8.42 -20.58 6.93
CA GLY A 202 -8.84 -19.19 7.06
C GLY A 202 -9.70 -19.02 8.31
N VAL A 203 -9.25 -18.21 9.28
CA VAL A 203 -10.00 -17.93 10.52
C VAL A 203 -10.92 -16.72 10.28
N PRO A 204 -12.17 -16.73 10.75
CA PRO A 204 -13.04 -15.55 10.73
C PRO A 204 -12.33 -14.36 11.42
N ALA A 205 -12.52 -13.15 10.89
CA ALA A 205 -12.07 -11.95 11.60
C ALA A 205 -12.83 -11.87 12.93
N ALA A 206 -12.12 -11.89 14.06
CA ALA A 206 -12.74 -11.81 15.37
C ALA A 206 -13.58 -10.52 15.45
N ALA A 207 -14.89 -10.66 15.63
CA ALA A 207 -15.72 -9.55 16.06
C ALA A 207 -15.30 -9.22 17.51
N ASP A 208 -15.04 -7.95 17.78
CA ASP A 208 -14.50 -7.41 19.05
C ASP A 208 -15.41 -7.61 20.29
N ASP A 209 -16.41 -8.51 20.28
CA ASP A 209 -17.41 -8.69 21.35
C ASP A 209 -17.78 -10.17 21.59
N LEU A 210 -16.81 -11.01 21.97
CA LEU A 210 -17.10 -12.36 22.51
C LEU A 210 -16.22 -12.67 23.73
N ASP A 211 -16.27 -11.78 24.72
CA ASP A 211 -15.47 -11.87 25.96
C ASP A 211 -16.10 -12.74 27.06
N ASP A 212 -17.08 -13.60 26.76
CA ASP A 212 -17.78 -14.37 27.82
C ASP A 212 -18.32 -15.75 27.38
N LEU A 213 -17.46 -16.64 26.88
CA LEU A 213 -17.77 -18.07 26.81
C LEU A 213 -16.62 -18.93 27.32
N ASP A 214 -16.90 -19.65 28.40
CA ASP A 214 -16.04 -20.64 29.04
C ASP A 214 -15.48 -21.65 28.04
N VAL A 215 -14.16 -21.87 28.12
CA VAL A 215 -13.45 -22.90 27.36
C VAL A 215 -13.92 -24.28 27.85
N ILE A 216 -14.87 -24.87 27.13
CA ILE A 216 -15.25 -26.27 27.30
C ILE A 216 -14.18 -27.14 26.63
N ASP A 217 -13.62 -28.08 27.39
CA ASP A 217 -12.67 -29.09 26.93
C ASP A 217 -13.28 -29.95 25.80
N GLY A 218 -12.75 -29.77 24.58
CA GLY A 218 -13.32 -30.30 23.33
C GLY A 218 -13.56 -29.25 22.26
N ALA A 219 -12.61 -28.33 22.04
CA ALA A 219 -12.72 -27.22 21.09
C ALA A 219 -13.26 -27.69 19.71
N PRO A 220 -14.37 -27.13 19.21
CA PRO A 220 -14.74 -27.32 17.81
C PRO A 220 -13.60 -26.77 16.95
N ASP A 221 -13.27 -27.45 15.85
CA ASP A 221 -12.28 -26.96 14.87
C ASP A 221 -12.48 -25.46 14.65
N ALA A 222 -11.49 -24.64 15.03
CA ALA A 222 -11.55 -23.18 14.88
C ALA A 222 -11.74 -22.86 13.39
N GLY A 223 -12.98 -22.58 13.00
CA GLY A 223 -13.40 -22.52 11.61
C GLY A 223 -14.76 -21.88 11.46
N TRP A 224 -15.07 -21.50 10.22
CA TRP A 224 -16.30 -20.79 9.85
C TRP A 224 -17.57 -21.57 10.23
N SER A 225 -18.37 -21.00 11.13
CA SER A 225 -19.72 -21.48 11.44
C SER A 225 -20.74 -21.02 10.39
N THR A 226 -21.90 -21.66 10.34
CA THR A 226 -23.03 -21.24 9.48
C THR A 226 -23.39 -19.77 9.67
N ALA A 227 -23.46 -19.30 10.92
CA ALA A 227 -23.81 -17.92 11.23
C ALA A 227 -22.75 -16.92 10.72
N GLU A 228 -21.46 -17.25 10.86
CA GLU A 228 -20.37 -16.43 10.35
C GLU A 228 -20.33 -16.40 8.82
N LEU A 229 -20.58 -17.54 8.17
CA LEU A 229 -20.71 -17.60 6.71
C LEU A 229 -21.88 -16.75 6.22
N ASP A 230 -23.05 -16.87 6.85
CA ASP A 230 -24.23 -16.07 6.51
C ASP A 230 -23.98 -14.57 6.68
N ALA A 231 -23.33 -14.18 7.78
CA ALA A 231 -22.92 -12.80 8.03
C ALA A 231 -21.93 -12.31 6.97
N ALA A 232 -20.89 -13.10 6.67
CA ALA A 232 -19.86 -12.73 5.69
C ALA A 232 -20.41 -12.58 4.26
N PHE A 233 -21.28 -13.50 3.83
CA PHE A 233 -21.92 -13.43 2.51
C PHE A 233 -22.94 -12.31 2.39
N SER A 234 -23.53 -11.86 3.51
CA SER A 234 -24.53 -10.78 3.53
C SER A 234 -23.91 -9.39 3.75
N ALA A 235 -22.66 -9.35 4.22
CA ALA A 235 -21.98 -8.11 4.55
C ALA A 235 -21.60 -7.27 3.32
N ARG A 236 -21.59 -5.94 3.51
CA ARG A 236 -21.21 -4.97 2.48
C ARG A 236 -19.71 -5.04 2.15
N GLN A 237 -19.33 -4.59 0.96
CA GLN A 237 -17.92 -4.49 0.59
C GLN A 237 -17.14 -3.65 1.62
N GLY A 238 -15.95 -4.13 1.99
CA GLY A 238 -15.08 -3.49 2.98
C GLY A 238 -15.37 -3.87 4.44
N ASP A 239 -16.49 -4.54 4.72
CA ASP A 239 -16.79 -5.04 6.07
C ASP A 239 -15.73 -6.08 6.53
N PRO A 240 -15.20 -6.00 7.77
CA PRO A 240 -14.19 -6.94 8.26
C PRO A 240 -14.57 -8.42 8.12
N VAL A 241 -15.84 -8.78 8.37
CA VAL A 241 -16.30 -10.17 8.32
C VAL A 241 -16.29 -10.70 6.87
N ARG A 242 -16.76 -9.88 5.92
CA ARG A 242 -16.66 -10.19 4.48
C ARG A 242 -15.20 -10.29 4.02
N ARG A 243 -14.33 -9.37 4.46
CA ARG A 243 -12.90 -9.38 4.11
C ARG A 243 -12.20 -10.66 4.60
N GLY A 244 -12.55 -11.16 5.78
CA GLY A 244 -12.05 -12.44 6.28
C GLY A 244 -12.38 -13.60 5.35
N LEU A 245 -13.62 -13.67 4.86
CA LEU A 245 -14.04 -14.72 3.91
C LEU A 245 -13.33 -14.58 2.56
N GLU A 246 -13.24 -13.36 2.03
CA GLU A 246 -12.52 -13.08 0.78
C GLU A 246 -11.05 -13.51 0.89
N SER A 247 -10.40 -13.18 2.01
CA SER A 247 -9.03 -13.57 2.29
C SER A 247 -8.87 -15.10 2.37
N ALA A 248 -9.78 -15.80 3.04
CA ALA A 248 -9.78 -17.27 3.12
C ALA A 248 -9.92 -17.91 1.73
N LEU A 249 -10.86 -17.43 0.90
CA LEU A 249 -11.06 -17.90 -0.47
C LEU A 249 -9.82 -17.69 -1.34
N LEU A 250 -9.22 -16.49 -1.28
CA LEU A 250 -8.02 -16.13 -2.06
C LEU A 250 -6.77 -16.90 -1.60
N SER A 251 -6.68 -17.25 -0.33
CA SER A 251 -5.56 -18.03 0.21
C SER A 251 -5.71 -19.52 -0.08
N GLY A 252 -6.94 -20.02 -0.13
CA GLY A 252 -7.24 -21.43 -0.32
C GLY A 252 -7.74 -21.76 -1.73
N PRO A 253 -9.00 -22.24 -1.86
CA PRO A 253 -9.48 -22.91 -3.05
C PRO A 253 -9.62 -22.00 -4.28
N MET A 254 -9.69 -20.69 -4.09
CA MET A 254 -9.86 -19.69 -5.15
C MET A 254 -8.60 -18.85 -5.40
N SER A 255 -7.43 -19.33 -4.97
CA SER A 255 -6.13 -18.65 -5.17
C SER A 255 -5.77 -18.35 -6.64
N ALA A 256 -6.43 -18.99 -7.60
CA ALA A 256 -6.29 -18.66 -9.01
C ALA A 256 -6.78 -17.23 -9.36
N TYR A 257 -7.80 -16.72 -8.66
CA TYR A 257 -8.30 -15.35 -8.83
C TYR A 257 -7.22 -14.31 -8.51
N ALA A 258 -6.46 -14.52 -7.42
CA ALA A 258 -5.34 -13.66 -7.06
C ALA A 258 -4.20 -13.70 -8.10
N ARG A 259 -3.84 -14.90 -8.58
CA ARG A 259 -2.77 -15.08 -9.58
C ARG A 259 -3.10 -14.47 -10.93
N GLY A 260 -4.36 -14.59 -11.37
CA GLY A 260 -4.83 -14.08 -12.67
C GLY A 260 -4.96 -12.55 -12.75
N ALA A 261 -5.05 -11.87 -11.59
CA ALA A 261 -5.28 -10.43 -11.50
C ALA A 261 -4.01 -9.57 -11.70
N THR A 262 -2.83 -10.18 -11.87
CA THR A 262 -1.56 -9.44 -11.94
C THR A 262 -1.54 -8.49 -13.15
N GLY A 263 -1.53 -7.18 -12.89
CA GLY A 263 -1.48 -6.14 -13.93
C GLY A 263 -2.83 -5.74 -14.54
N ASP A 264 -3.93 -6.35 -14.11
CA ASP A 264 -5.29 -5.96 -14.53
C ASP A 264 -5.87 -4.91 -13.56
N ALA A 265 -5.95 -3.67 -14.04
CA ALA A 265 -6.56 -2.54 -13.34
C ALA A 265 -7.98 -2.84 -12.81
N ALA A 266 -8.77 -3.60 -13.58
CA ALA A 266 -10.14 -3.90 -13.23
C ALA A 266 -10.27 -4.96 -12.14
N ALA A 267 -9.19 -5.70 -11.84
CA ALA A 267 -9.19 -6.77 -10.87
C ALA A 267 -9.07 -6.28 -9.42
N PHE A 268 -8.65 -5.03 -9.18
CA PHE A 268 -8.44 -4.49 -7.84
C PHE A 268 -9.57 -3.56 -7.38
N VAL A 269 -9.78 -3.51 -6.06
CA VAL A 269 -10.64 -2.50 -5.44
C VAL A 269 -10.02 -1.09 -5.61
N PRO A 270 -10.81 -0.01 -5.55
CA PRO A 270 -10.26 1.35 -5.61
C PRO A 270 -9.17 1.56 -4.55
N LEU A 271 -8.11 2.31 -4.89
CA LEU A 271 -6.94 2.48 -4.03
C LEU A 271 -7.27 2.88 -2.59
N GLU A 272 -8.20 3.79 -2.36
CA GLU A 272 -8.57 4.24 -1.00
C GLU A 272 -9.04 3.09 -0.10
N ASN A 273 -9.88 2.20 -0.64
CA ASN A 273 -10.35 1.01 0.07
C ASN A 273 -9.19 0.03 0.24
N GLY A 274 -8.40 -0.19 -0.81
CA GLY A 274 -7.26 -1.09 -0.79
C GLY A 274 -6.19 -0.68 0.23
N LEU A 275 -5.93 0.62 0.39
CA LEU A 275 -4.98 1.15 1.39
C LEU A 275 -5.42 0.82 2.82
N SER A 276 -6.72 0.88 3.10
CA SER A 276 -7.29 0.48 4.39
C SER A 276 -7.12 -1.03 4.62
N VAL A 277 -7.34 -1.84 3.58
CA VAL A 277 -7.16 -3.30 3.65
C VAL A 277 -5.71 -3.67 3.93
N ILE A 278 -4.74 -3.16 3.17
CA ILE A 278 -3.31 -3.50 3.35
C ILE A 278 -2.77 -2.98 4.68
N SER A 279 -3.32 -1.88 5.19
CA SER A 279 -2.99 -1.30 6.49
C SER A 279 -3.42 -2.21 7.64
N ALA A 280 -4.67 -2.66 7.63
CA ALA A 280 -5.20 -3.64 8.60
C ALA A 280 -4.44 -4.97 8.52
N HIS A 281 -4.23 -5.48 7.31
CA HIS A 281 -3.52 -6.73 7.09
C HIS A 281 -2.07 -6.69 7.60
N ALA A 282 -1.33 -5.60 7.35
CA ALA A 282 0.02 -5.47 7.89
C ALA A 282 0.03 -5.41 9.44
N LYS A 283 -1.01 -4.84 10.06
CA LYS A 283 -1.17 -4.86 11.53
C LYS A 283 -1.32 -6.28 12.06
N GLU A 284 -2.19 -7.06 11.42
CA GLU A 284 -2.41 -8.48 11.76
C GLU A 284 -1.13 -9.31 11.61
N LEU A 285 -0.26 -8.96 10.66
CA LEU A 285 1.06 -9.57 10.48
C LEU A 285 2.13 -9.09 11.49
N GLY A 286 1.76 -8.20 12.42
CA GLY A 286 2.62 -7.71 13.50
C GLY A 286 3.59 -6.59 13.07
N TYR A 287 3.24 -5.80 12.06
CA TYR A 287 4.00 -4.59 11.69
C TYR A 287 3.43 -3.35 12.40
N ASP A 288 4.27 -2.34 12.57
CA ASP A 288 3.95 -1.04 13.18
C ASP A 288 3.72 0.08 12.15
N GLY A 289 3.96 -0.18 10.87
CA GLY A 289 3.78 0.78 9.79
C GLY A 289 4.13 0.22 8.42
N LEU A 290 3.56 0.82 7.38
CA LEU A 290 3.89 0.51 5.99
C LEU A 290 4.75 1.63 5.40
N ILE A 291 5.82 1.27 4.72
CA ILE A 291 6.68 2.21 3.99
C ILE A 291 6.62 1.86 2.51
N LEU A 292 6.14 2.78 1.68
CA LEU A 292 6.03 2.60 0.23
C LEU A 292 7.16 3.35 -0.45
N PHE A 293 8.00 2.66 -1.22
CA PHE A 293 9.05 3.29 -2.02
C PHE A 293 8.62 3.37 -3.47
N LEU A 294 8.09 4.52 -3.88
CA LEU A 294 7.58 4.76 -5.24
C LEU A 294 8.71 5.34 -6.10
N ASP A 295 9.40 4.47 -6.85
CA ASP A 295 10.40 4.90 -7.82
C ASP A 295 9.79 5.11 -9.21
N GLU A 296 10.39 6.03 -9.97
CA GLU A 296 10.05 6.33 -11.36
C GLU A 296 8.61 6.81 -11.62
N LEU A 297 7.87 7.20 -10.59
CA LEU A 297 6.50 7.74 -10.72
C LEU A 297 6.41 8.86 -11.75
N ILE A 298 7.36 9.81 -11.72
CA ILE A 298 7.34 10.96 -12.63
C ILE A 298 7.60 10.53 -14.08
N LEU A 299 8.55 9.62 -14.31
CA LEU A 299 8.84 9.10 -15.64
C LEU A 299 7.64 8.33 -16.20
N TRP A 300 6.98 7.55 -15.35
CA TRP A 300 5.77 6.83 -15.72
C TRP A 300 4.60 7.76 -16.03
N LEU A 301 4.38 8.82 -15.25
CA LEU A 301 3.37 9.85 -15.58
C LEU A 301 3.72 10.57 -16.88
N GLN A 302 5.00 10.86 -17.10
CA GLN A 302 5.50 11.49 -18.34
C GLN A 302 5.22 10.63 -19.58
N SER A 303 5.44 9.31 -19.50
CA SER A 303 5.15 8.42 -20.63
C SER A 303 3.66 8.36 -20.99
N HIS A 304 2.77 8.78 -20.09
CA HIS A 304 1.32 8.84 -20.30
C HIS A 304 0.78 10.26 -20.52
N MET A 305 1.63 11.27 -20.71
CA MET A 305 1.20 12.67 -20.84
C MET A 305 0.26 12.95 -22.02
N ALA A 306 0.25 12.08 -23.03
CA ALA A 306 -0.69 12.16 -24.14
C ALA A 306 -2.15 11.93 -23.68
N ASP A 307 -2.36 11.19 -22.59
CA ASP A 307 -3.67 10.98 -21.97
C ASP A 307 -3.79 11.80 -20.67
N GLN A 308 -4.19 13.05 -20.81
CA GLN A 308 -4.38 13.96 -19.67
C GLN A 308 -5.43 13.46 -18.67
N LYS A 309 -6.45 12.72 -19.12
CA LYS A 309 -7.48 12.19 -18.22
C LYS A 309 -6.88 11.13 -17.32
N PHE A 310 -6.13 10.20 -17.92
CA PHE A 310 -5.41 9.18 -17.17
C PHE A 310 -4.46 9.82 -16.15
N VAL A 311 -3.61 10.76 -16.57
CA VAL A 311 -2.66 11.43 -15.67
C VAL A 311 -3.37 12.11 -14.50
N ASN A 312 -4.46 12.83 -14.75
CA ASN A 312 -5.22 13.48 -13.69
C ASN A 312 -5.80 12.47 -12.68
N VAL A 313 -6.28 11.31 -13.14
CA VAL A 313 -6.75 10.23 -12.26
C VAL A 313 -5.60 9.72 -11.39
N GLN A 314 -4.43 9.44 -11.99
CA GLN A 314 -3.28 8.93 -11.25
C GLN A 314 -2.74 9.95 -10.23
N VAL A 315 -2.78 11.25 -10.55
CA VAL A 315 -2.43 12.31 -9.60
C VAL A 315 -3.43 12.42 -8.47
N GLY A 316 -4.72 12.27 -8.74
CA GLY A 316 -5.74 12.16 -7.69
C GLY A 316 -5.47 10.97 -6.76
N ASN A 317 -5.04 9.82 -7.31
CA ASN A 317 -4.66 8.65 -6.51
C ASN A 317 -3.37 8.87 -5.69
N LEU A 318 -2.42 9.65 -6.21
CA LEU A 318 -1.26 10.09 -5.43
C LEU A 318 -1.70 10.93 -4.23
N VAL A 319 -2.62 11.88 -4.42
CA VAL A 319 -3.16 12.69 -3.32
C VAL A 319 -3.82 11.79 -2.26
N LYS A 320 -4.53 10.72 -2.64
CA LYS A 320 -5.10 9.76 -1.68
C LYS A 320 -4.05 9.04 -0.82
N LEU A 321 -2.83 8.83 -1.32
CA LEU A 321 -1.74 8.27 -0.51
C LEU A 321 -1.28 9.26 0.58
N ILE A 322 -1.35 10.56 0.28
CA ILE A 322 -0.83 11.66 1.10
C ILE A 322 -1.89 12.18 2.09
N GLU A 323 -3.09 12.47 1.59
CA GLU A 323 -4.09 13.31 2.26
C GLU A 323 -5.28 12.54 2.84
N SER A 324 -5.33 11.20 2.78
CA SER A 324 -6.48 10.49 3.35
C SER A 324 -6.45 10.52 4.88
N GLY A 325 -6.91 11.64 5.46
CA GLY A 325 -7.28 11.80 6.86
C GLY A 325 -8.72 11.37 7.15
N VAL A 326 -9.38 10.59 6.26
CA VAL A 326 -10.81 10.27 6.36
C VAL A 326 -11.10 8.77 6.57
N ALA A 327 -10.21 7.86 6.18
CA ALA A 327 -10.33 6.44 6.49
C ALA A 327 -9.42 6.09 7.67
N GLU A 328 -9.97 5.51 8.74
CA GLU A 328 -9.20 4.94 9.85
C GLU A 328 -8.26 3.85 9.33
N ARG A 329 -7.04 4.24 8.96
CA ARG A 329 -5.97 3.29 8.64
C ARG A 329 -5.50 2.66 9.95
N ALA A 330 -5.48 1.34 10.02
CA ALA A 330 -5.08 0.61 11.22
C ALA A 330 -3.60 0.83 11.57
N LEU A 331 -2.77 1.14 10.57
CA LEU A 331 -1.36 1.51 10.64
C LEU A 331 -1.05 2.71 9.74
N PRO A 332 -0.06 3.54 10.12
CA PRO A 332 0.42 4.63 9.28
C PRO A 332 1.08 4.11 8.00
N ILE A 333 0.87 4.84 6.90
CA ILE A 333 1.52 4.59 5.61
C ILE A 333 2.42 5.78 5.28
N VAL A 334 3.71 5.53 5.10
CA VAL A 334 4.68 6.57 4.73
C VAL A 334 5.21 6.30 3.32
N SER A 335 4.94 7.21 2.40
CA SER A 335 5.32 7.06 0.99
C SER A 335 6.54 7.92 0.64
N PHE A 336 7.62 7.29 0.19
CA PHE A 336 8.78 7.97 -0.37
C PHE A 336 8.69 7.96 -1.88
N ILE A 337 8.55 9.15 -2.48
CA ILE A 337 8.34 9.33 -3.91
C ILE A 337 9.62 9.88 -4.53
N SER A 338 10.23 9.09 -5.42
CA SER A 338 11.41 9.51 -6.18
C SER A 338 11.00 10.53 -7.24
N ARG A 339 11.39 11.80 -7.05
CA ARG A 339 11.17 12.87 -8.03
C ARG A 339 12.46 13.09 -8.81
N GLN A 340 12.42 12.82 -10.12
CA GLN A 340 13.52 13.15 -11.02
C GLN A 340 13.32 14.58 -11.54
N ARG A 341 14.31 15.46 -11.33
CA ARG A 341 14.42 16.70 -12.11
C ARG A 341 15.30 16.42 -13.32
N ASP A 342 14.86 16.88 -14.48
CA ASP A 342 15.70 17.00 -15.65
C ASP A 342 16.94 17.85 -15.36
N LEU A 343 18.05 17.39 -15.94
CA LEU A 343 19.30 18.13 -16.10
C LEU A 343 19.23 18.88 -17.44
N SER A 344 18.43 19.95 -17.51
CA SER A 344 18.56 20.93 -18.57
C SER A 344 18.70 22.32 -17.96
N LYS A 345 19.94 22.81 -17.98
CA LYS A 345 20.21 24.25 -18.06
C LYS A 345 20.32 24.63 -19.52
#